data_AF-A0A7S2B9I3-F1
#
_entry.id   AF-A0A7S2B9I3-F1
#
_cell.length_a   1.000
_cell.length_b   1.000
_cell.length_c   1.000
_cell.angle_alpha   90.00
_cell.angle_beta   90.00
_cell.angle_gamma   90.00
#
_symmetry.space_group_name_H-M   'P 1'
#
loop_
_entity.id
_entity.type
_entity.pdbx_description
1 polymer ?
#
loop_
_entity_poly.entity_id
_entity_poly.type
_entity_poly.pdbx_seq_one_letter_code
_entity_poly.pdbx_strand_id
1 'polypeptide(L)'
;GATSKPKIAAVRGYAFGGGCELALACDIVIAAENAQFGLPELSLGTIPGFGGTQRMIRAVGKSKAMDLILTGRRMKADEAERSGLVSRVVPVERCLPEAVEAAQAIAALSSPSVALAKR
;
A
#
# COMPACT_ATOMS: atom_id res chain seq x y z
N GLY A 1 6.42 5.63 11.44
CA GLY A 1 6.36 4.36 12.20
C GLY A 1 7.70 4.13 12.86
N ALA A 2 7.77 3.35 13.95
CA ALA A 2 8.96 3.30 14.81
C ALA A 2 10.27 2.74 14.18
N THR A 3 10.23 2.19 12.95
CA THR A 3 11.40 1.60 12.30
C THR A 3 11.99 2.49 11.21
N SER A 4 13.32 2.64 11.22
CA SER A 4 14.10 3.30 10.16
C SER A 4 14.40 2.39 8.97
N LYS A 5 14.06 1.09 9.05
CA LYS A 5 14.24 0.14 7.93
C LYS A 5 13.11 0.32 6.91
N PRO A 6 13.39 0.53 5.61
CA PRO A 6 12.36 0.60 4.58
C PRO A 6 11.53 -0.67 4.47
N LYS A 7 10.25 -0.52 4.14
CA LYS A 7 9.25 -1.58 4.04
C LYS A 7 8.58 -1.49 2.67
N ILE A 8 8.57 -2.61 1.97
CA ILE A 8 7.94 -2.74 0.66
C ILE A 8 6.82 -3.77 0.79
N ALA A 9 5.60 -3.42 0.37
CA ALA A 9 4.51 -4.36 0.21
C ALA A 9 4.50 -4.90 -1.22
N ALA A 10 4.51 -6.22 -1.37
CA ALA A 10 4.22 -6.91 -2.62
C ALA A 10 2.78 -7.45 -2.54
N VAL A 11 1.84 -6.88 -3.29
CA VAL A 11 0.41 -7.20 -3.16
C VAL A 11 -0.09 -7.96 -4.39
N ARG A 12 -0.59 -9.17 -4.17
CA ARG A 12 -1.21 -10.04 -5.19
C ARG A 12 -2.64 -10.37 -4.76
N GLY A 13 -3.61 -10.21 -5.66
CA GLY A 13 -5.01 -10.42 -5.32
C GLY A 13 -5.53 -9.42 -4.27
N TYR A 14 -6.21 -9.89 -3.23
CA TYR A 14 -6.95 -9.02 -2.32
C TYR A 14 -6.11 -8.50 -1.15
N ALA A 15 -6.02 -7.17 -1.02
CA ALA A 15 -5.59 -6.48 0.19
C ALA A 15 -6.79 -5.70 0.76
N PHE A 16 -7.56 -6.36 1.63
CA PHE A 16 -8.75 -5.77 2.26
C PHE A 16 -8.61 -5.63 3.77
N GLY A 17 -9.27 -4.62 4.30
CA GLY A 17 -9.26 -4.28 5.72
C GLY A 17 -7.83 -4.20 6.25
N GLY A 18 -7.52 -4.99 7.29
CA GLY A 18 -6.16 -5.06 7.86
C GLY A 18 -5.04 -5.34 6.84
N GLY A 19 -5.29 -6.09 5.77
CA GLY A 19 -4.32 -6.29 4.68
C GLY A 19 -4.08 -5.01 3.86
N CYS A 20 -5.13 -4.21 3.62
CA CYS A 20 -5.00 -2.89 3.02
C CYS A 20 -4.28 -1.91 3.96
N GLU A 21 -4.62 -1.94 5.26
CA GLU A 21 -3.98 -1.10 6.27
C GLU A 21 -2.49 -1.43 6.43
N LEU A 22 -2.11 -2.71 6.31
CA LEU A 22 -0.72 -3.14 6.29
C LEU A 22 0.01 -2.60 5.05
N ALA A 23 -0.59 -2.70 3.87
CA ALA A 23 -0.01 -2.12 2.65
C ALA A 23 0.17 -0.60 2.77
N LEU A 24 -0.84 0.11 3.28
CA LEU A 24 -0.78 1.55 3.55
C LEU A 24 0.26 1.95 4.60
N ALA A 25 0.70 1.02 5.44
CA ALA A 25 1.74 1.26 6.43
C ALA A 25 3.15 1.05 5.88
N CYS A 26 3.30 0.49 4.67
CA CYS A 26 4.58 0.35 3.97
C CYS A 26 5.01 1.66 3.31
N ASP A 27 6.30 1.76 3.00
CA ASP A 27 6.88 2.95 2.36
C ASP A 27 6.71 2.88 0.84
N ILE A 28 6.74 1.66 0.28
CA ILE A 28 6.53 1.38 -1.14
C ILE A 28 5.50 0.26 -1.27
N VAL A 29 4.56 0.40 -2.20
CA VAL A 29 3.65 -0.68 -2.59
C VAL A 29 3.90 -1.02 -4.06
N ILE A 30 4.15 -2.30 -4.33
CA ILE A 30 4.23 -2.89 -5.66
C ILE A 30 3.08 -3.88 -5.78
N ALA A 31 2.25 -3.71 -6.80
CA ALA A 31 1.05 -4.52 -6.94
C ALA A 31 1.10 -5.37 -8.20
N ALA A 32 0.56 -6.58 -8.13
CA ALA A 32 0.20 -7.33 -9.32
C ALA A 32 -1.00 -6.66 -10.02
N GLU A 33 -1.11 -6.84 -11.34
CA GLU A 33 -2.26 -6.39 -12.13
C GLU A 33 -3.62 -6.91 -11.62
N ASN A 34 -3.63 -8.08 -10.94
CA ASN A 34 -4.83 -8.65 -10.35
C ASN A 34 -5.14 -8.13 -8.92
N ALA A 35 -4.34 -7.19 -8.40
CA ALA A 35 -4.49 -6.71 -7.05
C ALA A 35 -5.74 -5.83 -6.89
N GLN A 36 -6.37 -5.93 -5.72
CA GLN A 36 -7.50 -5.10 -5.31
C GLN A 36 -7.33 -4.63 -3.87
N PHE A 37 -7.64 -3.36 -3.64
CA PHE A 37 -7.50 -2.67 -2.36
C PHE A 37 -8.85 -2.18 -1.85
N GLY A 38 -9.01 -2.06 -0.53
CA GLY A 38 -10.22 -1.53 0.04
C GLY A 38 -10.31 -1.68 1.56
N LEU A 39 -11.17 -0.85 2.16
CA LEU A 39 -11.48 -0.85 3.59
C LEU A 39 -12.98 -1.12 3.77
N PRO A 40 -13.43 -2.40 3.68
CA PRO A 40 -14.86 -2.76 3.71
C PRO A 40 -15.44 -2.84 5.13
N GLU A 41 -14.72 -2.42 6.18
CA GLU A 41 -15.10 -2.54 7.59
C GLU A 41 -16.47 -1.93 7.91
N LEU A 42 -16.84 -0.82 7.26
CA LEU A 42 -18.14 -0.17 7.46
C LEU A 42 -19.31 -1.05 7.01
N SER A 43 -19.12 -1.86 5.97
CA SER A 43 -20.14 -2.83 5.53
C SER A 43 -20.38 -3.93 6.57
N LEU A 44 -19.46 -4.10 7.53
CA LEU A 44 -19.56 -5.02 8.65
C LEU A 44 -19.97 -4.31 9.96
N GLY A 45 -20.32 -3.02 9.92
CA GLY A 45 -20.64 -2.23 11.11
C GLY A 45 -19.45 -1.89 11.99
N THR A 46 -18.23 -1.89 11.43
CA THR A 46 -16.98 -1.59 12.15
C THR A 46 -16.17 -0.50 11.42
N ILE A 47 -15.01 -0.12 11.98
CA ILE A 47 -14.14 0.94 11.44
C ILE A 47 -12.73 0.38 11.16
N PRO A 48 -11.99 0.90 10.15
CA PRO A 48 -10.57 0.57 9.98
C PRO A 48 -9.78 0.93 11.24
N GLY A 49 -9.28 -0.09 11.93
CA GLY A 49 -8.72 0.01 13.27
C GLY A 49 -7.20 0.17 13.30
N PHE A 50 -6.51 -0.12 12.21
CA PHE A 50 -5.04 -0.07 12.13
C PHE A 50 -4.53 1.20 11.44
N GLY A 51 -5.31 2.29 11.45
CA GLY A 51 -4.94 3.61 10.92
C GLY A 51 -5.26 3.84 9.45
N GLY A 52 -6.11 2.99 8.86
CA GLY A 52 -6.52 3.02 7.47
C GLY A 52 -7.23 4.31 7.08
N THR A 53 -8.07 4.86 7.96
CA THR A 53 -8.79 6.12 7.65
C THR A 53 -7.84 7.28 7.43
N GLN A 54 -6.75 7.35 8.20
CA GLN A 54 -5.77 8.42 8.13
C GLN A 54 -4.70 8.15 7.07
N ARG A 55 -4.26 6.90 6.88
CA ARG A 55 -3.25 6.59 5.85
C ARG A 55 -3.83 6.59 4.44
N MET A 56 -5.07 6.17 4.26
CA MET A 56 -5.73 6.22 2.95
C MET A 56 -5.82 7.65 2.43
N ILE A 57 -6.19 8.63 3.28
CA ILE A 57 -6.23 10.05 2.88
C ILE A 57 -4.85 10.55 2.41
N ARG A 58 -3.77 10.14 3.08
CA ARG A 58 -2.40 10.51 2.69
C ARG A 58 -1.96 9.83 1.39
N ALA A 59 -2.45 8.62 1.13
CA ALA A 59 -2.09 7.85 -0.06
C ALA A 59 -2.82 8.33 -1.31
N VAL A 60 -4.13 8.57 -1.23
CA VAL A 60 -4.98 8.81 -2.43
C VAL A 60 -5.74 10.14 -2.43
N GLY A 61 -5.50 10.98 -1.42
CA GLY A 61 -6.21 12.24 -1.21
C GLY A 61 -7.60 12.08 -0.57
N LYS A 62 -8.13 13.18 -0.04
CA LYS A 62 -9.35 13.19 0.80
C LYS A 62 -10.57 12.59 0.10
N SER A 63 -10.95 13.12 -1.07
CA SER A 63 -12.23 12.77 -1.71
C SER A 63 -12.27 11.28 -2.08
N LYS A 64 -11.20 10.76 -2.69
CA LYS A 64 -11.09 9.35 -3.06
C LYS A 64 -11.02 8.43 -1.84
N ALA A 65 -10.29 8.82 -0.80
CA ALA A 65 -10.28 8.05 0.44
C ALA A 65 -11.69 7.94 1.06
N MET A 66 -12.46 9.02 1.08
CA MET A 66 -13.84 9.00 1.58
C MET A 66 -14.75 8.14 0.71
N ASP A 67 -14.62 8.19 -0.60
CA ASP A 67 -15.33 7.30 -1.51
C ASP A 67 -15.04 5.83 -1.17
N LEU A 68 -13.78 5.42 -1.06
CA LEU A 68 -13.40 4.05 -0.71
C LEU A 68 -13.90 3.60 0.67
N ILE A 69 -13.72 4.44 1.68
CA ILE A 69 -14.04 4.08 3.08
C ILE A 69 -15.55 4.08 3.31
N LEU A 70 -16.25 5.13 2.87
CA LEU A 70 -17.68 5.30 3.16
C LEU A 70 -18.55 4.40 2.30
N THR A 71 -18.14 4.07 1.07
CA THR A 71 -18.87 3.12 0.21
C THR A 71 -18.43 1.67 0.41
N GLY A 72 -17.25 1.45 1.00
CA GLY A 72 -16.63 0.13 1.09
C GLY A 72 -16.23 -0.46 -0.27
N ARG A 73 -16.24 0.32 -1.36
CA ARG A 73 -15.93 -0.19 -2.70
C ARG A 73 -14.47 -0.63 -2.81
N ARG A 74 -14.24 -1.51 -3.78
CA ARG A 74 -12.91 -2.01 -4.12
C ARG A 74 -12.24 -1.09 -5.14
N MET A 75 -10.92 -0.97 -5.02
CA MET A 75 -10.04 -0.26 -5.94
C MET A 75 -9.15 -1.28 -6.66
N LYS A 76 -9.07 -1.22 -7.98
CA LYS A 76 -8.18 -2.09 -8.77
C LYS A 76 -6.75 -1.53 -8.82
N ALA A 77 -5.78 -2.38 -9.15
CA ALA A 77 -4.35 -2.03 -9.18
C ALA A 77 -4.03 -0.80 -10.05
N ASP A 78 -4.67 -0.67 -11.21
CA ASP A 78 -4.48 0.45 -12.13
C ASP A 78 -4.99 1.78 -11.55
N GLU A 79 -6.14 1.77 -10.88
CA GLU A 79 -6.64 2.94 -10.16
C GLU A 79 -5.74 3.28 -8.97
N ALA A 80 -5.25 2.27 -8.25
CA ALA A 80 -4.38 2.45 -7.10
C ALA A 80 -3.04 3.10 -7.47
N GLU A 81 -2.49 2.77 -8.63
CA GLU A 81 -1.27 3.38 -9.16
C GLU A 81 -1.49 4.83 -9.56
N ARG A 82 -2.53 5.10 -10.37
CA ARG A 82 -2.90 6.48 -10.76
C ARG A 82 -3.23 7.38 -9.57
N SER A 83 -3.64 6.79 -8.44
CA SER A 83 -4.00 7.52 -7.23
C SER A 83 -2.84 7.70 -6.26
N GLY A 84 -1.67 7.10 -6.51
CA GLY A 84 -0.49 7.21 -5.66
C GLY A 84 -0.39 6.19 -4.52
N LEU A 85 -1.36 5.27 -4.37
CA LEU A 85 -1.28 4.19 -3.38
C LEU A 85 -0.25 3.13 -3.78
N VAL A 86 -0.19 2.82 -5.08
CA VAL A 86 0.74 1.85 -5.67
C VAL A 86 1.81 2.59 -6.47
N SER A 87 3.07 2.21 -6.29
CA SER A 87 4.19 2.81 -7.03
C SER A 87 4.36 2.25 -8.44
N ARG A 88 4.02 0.97 -8.63
CA ARG A 88 4.11 0.26 -9.91
C ARG A 88 3.18 -0.95 -9.91
N VAL A 89 2.55 -1.20 -11.06
CA VAL A 89 1.78 -2.40 -11.34
C VAL A 89 2.60 -3.30 -12.25
N VAL A 90 2.69 -4.58 -11.90
CA VAL A 90 3.47 -5.57 -12.64
C VAL A 90 2.66 -6.84 -12.90
N PRO A 91 3.09 -7.72 -13.81
CA PRO A 91 2.49 -9.05 -13.97
C PRO A 91 2.47 -9.83 -12.65
N VAL A 92 1.48 -10.71 -12.49
CA VAL A 92 1.21 -11.42 -11.22
C VAL A 92 2.43 -12.18 -10.71
N GLU A 93 3.15 -12.84 -11.61
CA GLU A 93 4.36 -13.62 -11.39
C GLU A 93 5.59 -12.77 -11.06
N ARG A 94 5.60 -11.49 -11.47
CA ARG A 94 6.69 -10.55 -11.20
C ARG A 94 6.53 -9.78 -9.90
N CYS A 95 5.36 -9.78 -9.27
CA CYS A 95 5.08 -8.94 -8.10
C CYS A 95 6.08 -9.13 -6.92
N LEU A 96 6.35 -10.36 -6.50
CA LEU A 96 7.34 -10.59 -5.43
C LEU A 96 8.79 -10.39 -5.91
N PRO A 97 9.22 -10.94 -7.07
CA PRO A 97 10.56 -10.67 -7.61
C PRO A 97 10.89 -9.17 -7.68
N GLU A 98 9.96 -8.37 -8.21
CA GLU A 98 10.13 -6.92 -8.37
C GLU A 98 10.31 -6.21 -7.01
N ALA A 99 9.57 -6.62 -5.98
CA ALA A 99 9.71 -6.09 -4.63
C ALA A 99 11.04 -6.48 -3.98
N VAL A 100 11.54 -7.69 -4.23
CA VAL A 100 12.85 -8.15 -3.76
C VAL A 100 13.97 -7.39 -4.47
N GLU A 101 13.87 -7.20 -5.79
CA GLU A 101 14.83 -6.41 -6.58
C GLU A 101 14.90 -4.97 -6.06
N ALA A 102 13.74 -4.34 -5.79
CA ALA A 102 13.68 -3.01 -5.17
C ALA A 102 14.31 -2.99 -3.77
N ALA A 103 14.07 -4.02 -2.95
CA ALA A 103 14.67 -4.13 -1.62
C ALA A 103 16.20 -4.31 -1.69
N GLN A 104 16.70 -5.10 -2.64
CA GLN A 104 18.13 -5.30 -2.89
C GLN A 104 18.80 -4.00 -3.34
N ALA A 105 18.15 -3.24 -4.23
CA ALA A 105 18.64 -1.93 -4.65
C ALA A 105 18.78 -0.97 -3.45
N ILE A 106 17.79 -0.93 -2.56
CA ILE A 106 17.86 -0.13 -1.33
C ILE A 106 18.97 -0.64 -0.40
N ALA A 107 19.11 -1.96 -0.25
CA ALA A 107 20.09 -2.58 0.64
C ALA A 107 21.55 -2.38 0.18
N ALA A 108 21.78 -2.13 -1.11
CA ALA A 108 23.09 -1.81 -1.66
C ALA A 108 23.55 -0.37 -1.35
N LEU A 109 22.67 0.49 -0.82
CA LEU A 109 22.97 1.88 -0.49
C LEU A 109 23.48 2.03 0.96
N SER A 110 24.00 3.23 1.27
CA SER A 110 24.41 3.61 2.62
C SER A 110 23.24 3.48 3.62
N SER A 111 23.36 2.55 4.57
CA SER A 111 22.34 2.30 5.59
C SER A 111 21.97 3.56 6.41
N PRO A 112 22.92 4.37 6.91
CA PRO A 112 22.58 5.63 7.59
C PRO A 112 21.82 6.62 6.70
N SER A 113 22.17 6.73 5.42
CA SER A 113 21.52 7.64 4.47
C SER A 113 20.08 7.20 4.19
N VAL A 114 19.86 5.89 3.96
CA VAL A 114 18.53 5.31 3.78
C VAL A 114 17.66 5.51 5.02
N ALA A 115 18.21 5.27 6.21
CA ALA A 115 17.52 5.44 7.47
C ALA A 115 17.09 6.89 7.73
N LEU A 116 17.89 7.87 7.29
CA LEU A 116 17.56 9.30 7.41
C LEU A 116 16.54 9.75 6.38
N ALA A 117 16.67 9.32 5.12
CA ALA A 117 15.77 9.70 4.03
C ALA A 117 14.31 9.26 4.26
N LYS A 118 14.11 8.16 5.00
CA LYS A 118 12.79 7.63 5.33
C LYS A 118 12.04 8.43 6.42
N ARG A 119 12.74 9.19 7.27
CA ARG A 119 12.16 9.75 8.50
C ARG A 119 11.07 10.78 8.25
#